data_AF-A0A168BC34-F1
#
_entry.id   AF-A0A168BC34-F1
#
_cell.length_a   1.000
_cell.length_b   1.000
_cell.length_c   1.000
_cell.angle_alpha   90.00
_cell.angle_beta   90.00
_cell.angle_gamma   90.00
#
_symmetry.space_group_name_H-M   'P 1'
#
loop_
_entity.id
_entity.type
_entity.pdbx_description
1 polymer ?
#
loop_
_entity_poly.entity_id
_entity_poly.type
_entity_poly.pdbx_seq_one_letter_code
_entity_poly.pdbx_strand_id
1 'polypeptide(L)'
;MYEVFLTSTVEDADFTSACSVLEGLCSMKPWESVVRVLYYQGPPRPAGLSNQTSIEKPIRKNVAPLWRELHQNLGRQSFIVQARYEVLKNRDFGADAKPMELDATPGILRWTDFPDPSHGKPLLTQRKMVELWEQRALPSVLRDNQHQFKTEMVEEIYRFFRDEIEFSLTKQFFFHPIQEYTPLEARQGAMLSPAAQLPAWDSLTPMDMQGRWIMQVKTHVLQDNKPDDIRKAQDKLMALRTELEGVFDFRAIDRKVYDTRIALRQQGVQALPQKVMIGKS
;
A
#
# COMPACT_ATOMS: atom_id res chain seq x y z
N MET A 1 13.12 -5.14 -4.05
CA MET A 1 12.39 -5.51 -5.29
C MET A 1 11.92 -4.23 -5.96
N TYR A 2 11.69 -4.25 -7.28
CA TYR A 2 11.26 -3.07 -8.03
C TYR A 2 9.97 -3.39 -8.80
N GLU A 3 8.90 -2.63 -8.58
CA GLU A 3 7.62 -2.83 -9.26
C GLU A 3 7.44 -1.80 -10.37
N VAL A 4 6.91 -2.25 -11.51
CA VAL A 4 6.48 -1.42 -12.63
C VAL A 4 5.03 -1.77 -12.92
N PHE A 5 4.16 -0.77 -13.07
CA PHE A 5 2.74 -1.02 -13.27
C PHE A 5 2.02 0.06 -14.08
N LEU A 6 0.94 -0.36 -14.74
CA LEU A 6 -0.09 0.47 -15.36
C LEU A 6 -1.30 0.54 -14.44
N THR A 7 -2.06 1.63 -14.51
CA THR A 7 -3.31 1.80 -13.74
C THR A 7 -4.47 2.13 -14.67
N SER A 8 -5.63 1.51 -14.42
CA SER A 8 -6.92 1.83 -15.03
C SER A 8 -8.01 1.78 -13.97
N THR A 9 -9.20 2.24 -14.30
CA THR A 9 -10.40 2.15 -13.47
C THR A 9 -11.47 1.38 -14.20
N VAL A 10 -12.16 0.49 -13.50
CA VAL A 10 -13.30 -0.27 -14.03
C VAL A 10 -14.54 0.12 -13.24
N GLU A 11 -15.60 0.54 -13.93
CA GLU A 11 -16.87 0.86 -13.30
C GLU A 11 -17.49 -0.40 -12.67
N ASP A 12 -18.24 -0.23 -11.58
CA ASP A 12 -18.79 -1.39 -10.85
C ASP A 12 -19.71 -2.24 -11.72
N ALA A 13 -20.48 -1.60 -12.62
CA ALA A 13 -21.35 -2.27 -13.58
C ALA A 13 -20.59 -3.14 -14.59
N ASP A 14 -19.34 -2.80 -14.89
CA ASP A 14 -18.50 -3.49 -15.86
C ASP A 14 -17.56 -4.53 -15.21
N PHE A 15 -17.60 -4.66 -13.88
CA PHE A 15 -16.71 -5.54 -13.13
C PHE A 15 -16.74 -6.99 -13.63
N THR A 16 -17.94 -7.58 -13.80
CA THR A 16 -18.08 -8.96 -14.28
C THR A 16 -17.54 -9.14 -15.70
N SER A 17 -17.74 -8.14 -16.57
CA SER A 17 -17.20 -8.14 -17.94
C SER A 17 -15.67 -8.06 -17.92
N ALA A 18 -15.10 -7.17 -17.11
CA ALA A 18 -13.65 -7.06 -16.93
C ALA A 18 -13.03 -8.36 -16.39
N CYS A 19 -13.67 -8.99 -15.39
CA CYS A 19 -13.24 -10.31 -14.90
C CYS A 19 -13.29 -11.36 -16.03
N SER A 20 -14.37 -11.41 -16.81
CA SER A 20 -14.51 -12.39 -17.91
C SER A 20 -13.42 -12.23 -18.98
N VAL A 21 -13.08 -10.98 -19.33
CA VAL A 21 -11.95 -10.69 -20.23
C VAL A 21 -10.64 -11.21 -19.63
N LEU A 22 -10.37 -10.87 -18.36
CA LEU A 22 -9.12 -11.27 -17.69
C LEU A 22 -9.04 -12.79 -17.50
N GLU A 23 -10.16 -13.45 -17.25
CA GLU A 23 -10.25 -14.92 -17.20
C GLU A 23 -9.86 -15.54 -18.54
N GLY A 24 -10.39 -15.02 -19.65
CA GLY A 24 -10.04 -15.47 -21.00
C GLY A 24 -8.56 -15.21 -21.33
N LEU A 25 -8.08 -14.00 -21.01
CA LEU A 25 -6.70 -13.58 -21.27
C LEU A 25 -5.67 -14.38 -20.47
N CYS A 26 -5.96 -14.64 -19.19
CA CYS A 26 -5.05 -15.33 -18.28
C CYS A 26 -5.30 -16.84 -18.21
N SER A 27 -6.37 -17.33 -18.87
CA SER A 27 -6.81 -18.73 -18.83
C SER A 27 -6.97 -19.27 -17.40
N MET A 28 -7.45 -18.43 -16.49
CA MET A 28 -7.65 -18.81 -15.08
C MET A 28 -8.82 -18.05 -14.46
N LYS A 29 -9.43 -18.63 -13.43
CA LYS A 29 -10.37 -17.93 -12.54
C LYS A 29 -9.63 -16.93 -11.65
N PRO A 30 -10.29 -15.85 -11.20
CA PRO A 30 -9.68 -14.91 -10.27
C PRO A 30 -9.26 -15.61 -8.98
N TRP A 31 -8.09 -15.24 -8.47
CA TRP A 31 -7.76 -15.45 -7.07
C TRP A 31 -8.37 -14.31 -6.26
N GLU A 32 -9.46 -14.63 -5.57
CA GLU A 32 -10.15 -13.69 -4.69
C GLU A 32 -9.50 -13.66 -3.31
N SER A 33 -9.30 -12.46 -2.77
CA SER A 33 -8.79 -12.29 -1.41
C SER A 33 -9.35 -11.02 -0.80
N VAL A 34 -9.55 -11.06 0.51
CA VAL A 34 -9.89 -9.88 1.31
C VAL A 34 -8.77 -9.66 2.32
N VAL A 35 -8.29 -8.41 2.40
CA VAL A 35 -7.12 -8.07 3.19
C VAL A 35 -7.45 -6.91 4.13
N ARG A 36 -7.25 -7.10 5.43
CA ARG A 36 -7.19 -6.02 6.41
C ARG A 36 -5.82 -5.35 6.32
N VAL A 37 -5.79 -4.05 6.08
CA VAL A 37 -4.54 -3.27 5.96
C VAL A 37 -4.45 -2.28 7.11
N LEU A 38 -3.42 -2.45 7.94
CA LEU A 38 -3.08 -1.53 9.03
C LEU A 38 -1.96 -0.59 8.56
N TYR A 39 -2.17 0.72 8.71
CA TYR A 39 -1.20 1.74 8.34
C TYR A 39 -0.48 2.26 9.58
N TYR A 40 0.85 2.25 9.49
CA TYR A 40 1.73 2.73 10.53
C TYR A 40 2.63 3.84 10.01
N GLN A 41 2.63 4.97 10.71
CA GLN A 41 3.52 6.08 10.44
C GLN A 41 4.86 5.87 11.15
N GLY A 42 5.97 5.91 10.40
CA GLY A 42 7.31 5.89 10.97
C GLY A 42 7.60 7.08 11.92
N PRO A 43 8.65 6.96 12.75
CA PRO A 43 9.02 7.99 13.72
C PRO A 43 9.42 9.31 13.04
N PRO A 44 9.31 10.48 13.69
CA PRO A 44 9.72 11.76 13.10
C PRO A 44 11.22 11.83 12.74
N ARG A 45 12.05 11.09 13.48
CA ARG A 45 13.47 10.88 13.18
C ARG A 45 13.65 9.46 12.64
N PRO A 46 14.01 9.29 11.36
CA PRO A 46 14.25 7.96 10.79
C PRO A 46 15.30 7.19 11.60
N ALA A 47 15.00 5.94 11.95
CA ALA A 47 15.88 5.09 12.77
C ALA A 47 15.89 3.62 12.32
N GLY A 48 15.26 3.31 11.17
CA GLY A 48 15.13 1.95 10.69
C GLY A 48 14.30 1.07 11.62
N LEU A 49 14.52 -0.24 11.52
CA LEU A 49 14.00 -1.25 12.44
C LEU A 49 15.14 -1.78 13.32
N SER A 50 15.62 -0.93 14.22
CA SER A 50 16.78 -1.20 15.07
C SER A 50 16.45 -2.12 16.24
N ASN A 51 15.22 -2.06 16.76
CA ASN A 51 14.74 -2.96 17.81
C ASN A 51 14.20 -4.25 17.17
N GLN A 52 14.86 -5.37 17.45
CA GLN A 52 14.51 -6.68 16.90
C GLN A 52 13.93 -7.64 17.95
N THR A 53 13.52 -7.12 19.11
CA THR A 53 13.01 -7.94 20.24
C THR A 53 11.76 -8.72 19.85
N SER A 54 10.83 -8.06 19.14
CA SER A 54 9.58 -8.67 18.67
C SER A 54 9.69 -9.42 17.35
N ILE A 55 10.87 -9.45 16.72
CA ILE A 55 11.07 -10.22 15.47
C ILE A 55 11.32 -11.68 15.82
N GLU A 56 10.51 -12.58 15.24
CA GLU A 56 10.63 -14.02 15.44
C GLU A 56 12.01 -14.54 14.99
N LYS A 57 12.65 -15.35 15.85
CA LYS A 57 13.97 -15.95 15.60
C LYS A 57 13.85 -17.47 15.60
N PRO A 58 14.60 -18.18 14.73
CA PRO A 58 15.56 -17.66 13.76
C PRO A 58 14.90 -17.09 12.50
N ILE A 59 15.47 -16.01 11.95
CA ILE A 59 15.01 -15.42 10.69
C ILE A 59 15.37 -16.35 9.52
N ARG A 60 14.41 -16.67 8.66
CA ARG A 60 14.62 -17.50 7.46
C ARG A 60 15.64 -16.84 6.52
N LYS A 61 16.53 -17.65 5.92
CA LYS A 61 17.66 -17.15 5.09
C LYS A 61 17.24 -16.27 3.92
N ASN A 62 16.10 -16.56 3.29
CA ASN A 62 15.55 -15.79 2.17
C ASN A 62 14.90 -14.46 2.61
N VAL A 63 14.51 -14.33 3.88
CA VAL A 63 13.82 -13.15 4.43
C VAL A 63 14.81 -12.17 5.08
N ALA A 64 15.93 -12.67 5.62
CA ALA A 64 16.95 -11.83 6.25
C ALA A 64 17.48 -10.66 5.38
N PRO A 65 17.72 -10.82 4.06
CA PRO A 65 18.10 -9.70 3.20
C PRO A 65 17.03 -8.62 3.09
N LEU A 66 15.75 -9.02 3.06
CA LEU A 66 14.61 -8.10 2.96
C LEU A 66 14.45 -7.29 4.25
N TRP A 67 14.65 -7.90 5.42
CA TRP A 67 14.68 -7.18 6.70
C TRP A 67 15.79 -6.12 6.73
N ARG A 68 16.98 -6.45 6.20
CA ARG A 68 18.10 -5.52 6.11
C ARG A 68 17.80 -4.36 5.14
N GLU A 69 17.23 -4.66 3.98
CA GLU A 69 16.81 -3.66 2.99
C GLU A 69 15.76 -2.71 3.58
N LEU A 70 14.73 -3.26 4.23
CA LEU A 70 13.70 -2.47 4.90
C LEU A 70 14.29 -1.57 5.99
N HIS A 71 15.16 -2.12 6.85
CA HIS A 71 15.85 -1.35 7.89
C HIS A 71 16.64 -0.17 7.29
N GLN A 72 17.38 -0.41 6.19
CA GLN A 72 18.17 0.64 5.53
C GLN A 72 17.29 1.74 4.95
N ASN A 73 16.18 1.38 4.28
CA ASN A 73 15.27 2.37 3.69
C ASN A 73 14.59 3.22 4.77
N LEU A 74 14.09 2.58 5.83
CA LEU A 74 13.46 3.27 6.98
C LEU A 74 14.46 4.04 7.86
N GLY A 75 15.76 3.76 7.74
CA GLY A 75 16.84 4.52 8.40
C GLY A 75 17.18 5.83 7.71
N ARG A 76 16.86 5.97 6.42
CA ARG A 76 17.15 7.18 5.63
C ARG A 76 16.03 8.20 5.68
N GLN A 77 14.79 7.71 5.69
CA GLN A 77 13.58 8.51 5.59
C GLN A 77 12.44 7.78 6.30
N SER A 78 11.52 8.54 6.88
CA SER A 78 10.33 7.96 7.52
C SER A 78 9.21 7.81 6.50
N PHE A 79 8.52 6.67 6.56
CA PHE A 79 7.45 6.31 5.65
C PHE A 79 6.21 5.85 6.41
N ILE A 80 5.07 5.87 5.73
CA ILE A 80 3.93 5.03 6.07
C ILE A 80 4.24 3.61 5.59
N VAL A 81 4.16 2.63 6.49
CA VAL A 81 4.29 1.19 6.20
C VAL A 81 2.98 0.47 6.50
N GLN A 82 2.79 -0.68 5.87
CA GLN A 82 1.56 -1.46 5.99
C GLN A 82 1.84 -2.81 6.64
N ALA A 83 1.03 -3.18 7.64
CA ALA A 83 0.87 -4.57 8.06
C ALA A 83 -0.44 -5.10 7.48
N ARG A 84 -0.37 -6.19 6.72
CA ARG A 84 -1.49 -6.70 5.92
C ARG A 84 -1.84 -8.11 6.37
N TYR A 85 -3.13 -8.36 6.58
CA TYR A 85 -3.64 -9.63 7.08
C TYR A 85 -4.77 -10.12 6.18
N GLU A 86 -4.68 -11.36 5.72
CA GLU A 86 -5.78 -11.99 5.00
C GLU A 86 -6.94 -12.26 5.96
N VAL A 87 -8.14 -11.92 5.52
CA VAL A 87 -9.39 -12.09 6.27
C VAL A 87 -10.44 -12.71 5.34
N LEU A 88 -11.42 -13.39 5.93
CA LEU A 88 -12.49 -14.07 5.20
C LEU A 88 -13.82 -13.39 5.50
N LYS A 89 -14.55 -13.00 4.44
CA LYS A 89 -15.84 -12.28 4.54
C LYS A 89 -16.85 -12.98 5.44
N ASN A 90 -16.89 -14.31 5.40
CA ASN A 90 -17.84 -15.15 6.12
C ASN A 90 -17.40 -15.57 7.53
N ARG A 91 -16.20 -15.19 7.98
CA ARG A 91 -15.63 -15.61 9.27
C ARG A 91 -15.23 -14.43 10.16
N ASP A 92 -14.61 -13.42 9.58
CA ASP A 92 -13.86 -12.41 10.33
C ASP A 92 -14.62 -11.08 10.52
N PHE A 93 -15.81 -10.94 9.94
CA PHE A 93 -16.60 -9.70 9.93
C PHE A 93 -17.89 -9.85 10.76
N GLY A 94 -18.29 -8.78 11.43
CA GLY A 94 -19.55 -8.72 12.19
C GLY A 94 -19.41 -9.13 13.66
N ALA A 95 -20.49 -8.95 14.42
CA ALA A 95 -20.51 -9.05 15.89
C ALA A 95 -20.14 -10.43 16.45
N ASP A 96 -20.40 -11.50 15.69
CA ASP A 96 -20.10 -12.87 16.10
C ASP A 96 -18.69 -13.34 15.72
N ALA A 97 -17.95 -12.52 14.95
CA ALA A 97 -16.59 -12.84 14.53
C ALA A 97 -15.62 -12.84 15.72
N LYS A 98 -14.78 -13.87 15.82
CA LYS A 98 -13.74 -13.93 16.83
C LYS A 98 -12.70 -12.82 16.57
N PRO A 99 -12.33 -12.01 17.57
CA PRO A 99 -11.24 -11.03 17.43
C PRO A 99 -9.96 -11.68 16.90
N MET A 100 -9.33 -11.00 15.94
CA MET A 100 -8.06 -11.46 15.38
C MET A 100 -6.91 -11.07 16.31
N GLU A 101 -6.17 -12.07 16.78
CA GLU A 101 -4.92 -11.88 17.51
C GLU A 101 -3.81 -11.47 16.53
N LEU A 102 -3.67 -10.17 16.27
CA LEU A 102 -2.79 -9.61 15.23
C LEU A 102 -1.31 -9.98 15.40
N ASP A 103 -0.82 -10.06 16.64
CA ASP A 103 0.58 -10.44 16.91
C ASP A 103 0.82 -11.95 16.74
N ALA A 104 -0.21 -12.77 16.97
CA ALA A 104 -0.12 -14.21 16.76
C ALA A 104 -0.34 -14.58 15.29
N THR A 105 -1.08 -13.79 14.52
CA THR A 105 -1.45 -14.10 13.13
C THR A 105 -0.29 -13.74 12.18
N PRO A 106 0.15 -14.64 11.27
CA PRO A 106 1.08 -14.28 10.22
C PRO A 106 0.46 -13.26 9.26
N GLY A 107 1.20 -12.22 8.93
CA GLY A 107 0.81 -11.18 7.97
C GLY A 107 1.95 -10.83 7.01
N ILE A 108 1.75 -9.76 6.25
CA ILE A 108 2.73 -9.20 5.31
C ILE A 108 3.10 -7.80 5.79
N LEU A 109 4.40 -7.57 6.01
CA LEU A 109 4.91 -6.21 6.21
C LEU A 109 5.34 -5.65 4.85
N ARG A 110 4.67 -4.59 4.41
CA ARG A 110 4.88 -3.95 3.10
C ARG A 110 5.38 -2.52 3.26
N TRP A 111 6.42 -2.21 2.51
CA TRP A 111 6.94 -0.87 2.27
C TRP A 111 7.03 -0.62 0.77
N THR A 112 6.67 0.59 0.34
CA THR A 112 6.76 1.06 -1.04
C THR A 112 7.35 2.47 -1.04
N ASP A 113 8.31 2.71 -1.93
CA ASP A 113 8.98 4.01 -2.07
C ASP A 113 8.14 5.01 -2.87
N PHE A 114 8.58 6.27 -2.89
CA PHE A 114 8.02 7.27 -3.78
C PHE A 114 8.34 6.93 -5.25
N PRO A 115 7.36 6.97 -6.18
CA PRO A 115 7.65 6.59 -7.56
C PRO A 115 8.64 7.51 -8.28
N ASP A 116 9.40 6.91 -9.18
CA ASP A 116 10.34 7.63 -10.02
C ASP A 116 9.60 8.59 -10.97
N PRO A 117 10.23 9.68 -11.41
CA PRO A 117 9.69 10.51 -12.47
C PRO A 117 9.48 9.71 -13.77
N SER A 118 8.40 9.99 -14.49
CA SER A 118 8.15 9.36 -15.78
C SER A 118 9.13 9.89 -16.85
N HIS A 119 10.17 9.13 -17.18
CA HIS A 119 11.10 9.46 -18.26
C HIS A 119 10.56 8.98 -19.62
N GLY A 120 9.59 9.69 -20.19
CA GLY A 120 9.07 9.45 -21.54
C GLY A 120 7.97 8.38 -21.66
N LYS A 121 7.63 7.68 -20.58
CA LYS A 121 6.49 6.74 -20.50
C LYS A 121 5.53 7.16 -19.38
N PRO A 122 4.64 8.15 -19.59
CA PRO A 122 3.86 8.79 -18.51
C PRO A 122 2.80 7.89 -17.88
N LEU A 123 2.41 6.79 -18.54
CA LEU A 123 1.41 5.85 -18.04
C LEU A 123 1.98 4.82 -17.07
N LEU A 124 3.29 4.60 -17.11
CA LEU A 124 3.94 3.65 -16.21
C LEU A 124 4.29 4.35 -14.90
N THR A 125 3.89 3.72 -13.80
CA THR A 125 4.44 4.02 -12.49
C THR A 125 5.46 2.96 -12.15
N GLN A 126 6.60 3.38 -11.60
CA GLN A 126 7.63 2.46 -11.17
C GLN A 126 8.23 2.92 -9.85
N ARG A 127 8.49 1.98 -8.95
CA ARG A 127 9.05 2.27 -7.63
C ARG A 127 9.68 1.05 -7.00
N LYS A 128 10.51 1.31 -6.00
CA LYS A 128 11.05 0.26 -5.14
C LYS A 128 10.00 -0.20 -4.12
N MET A 129 10.03 -1.47 -3.78
CA MET A 129 9.21 -2.05 -2.73
C MET A 129 9.93 -3.17 -1.97
N VAL A 130 9.47 -3.42 -0.75
CA VAL A 130 9.86 -4.55 0.09
C VAL A 130 8.58 -5.16 0.68
N GLU A 131 8.42 -6.47 0.51
CA GLU A 131 7.37 -7.25 1.14
C GLU A 131 7.98 -8.42 1.91
N LEU A 132 7.67 -8.48 3.20
CA LEU A 132 8.06 -9.56 4.08
C LEU A 132 6.81 -10.40 4.36
N TRP A 133 6.72 -11.55 3.70
CA TRP A 133 5.59 -12.47 3.79
C TRP A 133 5.68 -13.35 5.04
N GLU A 134 4.53 -13.78 5.55
CA GLU A 134 4.41 -14.72 6.69
C GLU A 134 5.12 -14.25 7.97
N GLN A 135 5.08 -12.96 8.27
CA GLN A 135 5.69 -12.40 9.48
C GLN A 135 4.66 -12.31 10.62
N ARG A 136 5.05 -12.72 11.82
CA ARG A 136 4.25 -12.56 13.04
C ARG A 136 4.67 -11.32 13.83
N ALA A 137 3.90 -10.98 14.86
CA ALA A 137 4.17 -9.90 15.79
C ALA A 137 4.34 -8.52 15.12
N LEU A 138 3.73 -8.29 13.95
CA LEU A 138 3.93 -7.05 13.18
C LEU A 138 3.55 -5.78 13.96
N PRO A 139 2.39 -5.69 14.65
CA PRO A 139 2.07 -4.57 15.52
C PRO A 139 3.15 -4.33 16.59
N SER A 140 3.61 -5.41 17.22
CA SER A 140 4.66 -5.32 18.24
C SER A 140 6.01 -4.88 17.66
N VAL A 141 6.45 -5.43 16.53
CA VAL A 141 7.67 -4.99 15.81
C VAL A 141 7.60 -3.51 15.47
N LEU A 142 6.47 -3.04 14.92
CA LEU A 142 6.31 -1.65 14.50
C LEU A 142 6.28 -0.71 15.72
N ARG A 143 5.54 -1.06 16.78
CA ARG A 143 5.46 -0.29 18.03
C ARG A 143 6.82 -0.19 18.72
N ASP A 144 7.55 -1.29 18.82
CA ASP A 144 8.89 -1.36 19.43
C ASP A 144 9.92 -0.50 18.68
N ASN A 145 9.66 -0.21 17.40
CA ASN A 145 10.44 0.69 16.55
C ASN A 145 9.77 2.06 16.38
N GLN A 146 8.94 2.48 17.33
CA GLN A 146 8.32 3.81 17.39
C GLN A 146 7.43 4.18 16.18
N HIS A 147 6.95 3.18 15.44
CA HIS A 147 5.93 3.42 14.43
C HIS A 147 4.57 3.56 15.12
N GLN A 148 3.82 4.58 14.71
CA GLN A 148 2.51 4.89 15.27
C GLN A 148 1.41 4.36 14.36
N PHE A 149 0.51 3.56 14.90
CA PHE A 149 -0.70 3.19 14.18
C PHE A 149 -1.51 4.45 13.83
N LYS A 150 -2.05 4.48 12.60
CA LYS A 150 -2.74 5.66 12.06
C LYS A 150 -4.17 5.39 11.66
N THR A 151 -4.37 4.34 10.88
CA THR A 151 -5.68 3.95 10.38
C THR A 151 -5.60 2.53 9.87
N GLU A 152 -6.75 1.99 9.56
CA GLU A 152 -6.89 0.74 8.87
C GLU A 152 -8.03 0.79 7.86
N MET A 153 -8.02 -0.17 6.96
CA MET A 153 -9.03 -0.34 5.93
C MET A 153 -9.09 -1.81 5.50
N VAL A 154 -10.08 -2.14 4.69
CA VAL A 154 -10.20 -3.45 4.05
C VAL A 154 -10.04 -3.30 2.54
N GLU A 155 -9.32 -4.22 1.92
CA GLU A 155 -9.18 -4.32 0.47
C GLU A 155 -9.81 -5.63 0.00
N GLU A 156 -10.69 -5.54 -0.99
CA GLU A 156 -11.14 -6.67 -1.79
C GLU A 156 -10.32 -6.72 -3.07
N ILE A 157 -9.72 -7.87 -3.37
CA ILE A 157 -8.75 -8.01 -4.45
C ILE A 157 -9.04 -9.27 -5.27
N TYR A 158 -9.15 -9.10 -6.59
CA TYR A 158 -9.22 -10.17 -7.58
C TYR A 158 -7.94 -10.16 -8.39
N ARG A 159 -7.17 -11.25 -8.34
CA ARG A 159 -5.90 -11.38 -9.06
C ARG A 159 -5.96 -12.40 -10.19
N PHE A 160 -5.28 -12.08 -11.28
CA PHE A 160 -5.05 -12.98 -12.41
C PHE A 160 -3.57 -12.92 -12.77
N PHE A 161 -3.06 -14.00 -13.33
CA PHE A 161 -1.65 -14.12 -13.67
C PHE A 161 -1.50 -14.64 -15.09
N ARG A 162 -0.67 -13.97 -15.90
CA ARG A 162 -0.22 -14.44 -17.21
C ARG A 162 1.31 -14.27 -17.26
N ASP A 163 2.00 -15.40 -17.30
CA ASP A 163 3.46 -15.45 -17.12
C ASP A 163 3.90 -14.75 -15.81
N GLU A 164 4.70 -13.69 -15.92
CA GLU A 164 5.20 -12.86 -14.83
C GLU A 164 4.39 -11.57 -14.62
N ILE A 165 3.24 -11.43 -15.28
CA ILE A 165 2.35 -10.26 -15.16
C ILE A 165 1.21 -10.61 -14.21
N GLU A 166 1.02 -9.76 -13.21
CA GLU A 166 -0.16 -9.78 -12.34
C GLU A 166 -1.15 -8.71 -12.81
N PHE A 167 -2.40 -9.12 -12.99
CA PHE A 167 -3.54 -8.23 -13.14
C PHE A 167 -4.30 -8.24 -11.83
N SER A 168 -4.55 -7.08 -11.23
CA SER A 168 -5.29 -6.98 -9.98
C SER A 168 -6.38 -5.94 -10.06
N LEU A 169 -7.62 -6.33 -9.78
CA LEU A 169 -8.74 -5.43 -9.52
C LEU A 169 -8.87 -5.29 -8.01
N THR A 170 -8.79 -4.05 -7.51
CA THR A 170 -8.84 -3.75 -6.08
C THR A 170 -9.95 -2.76 -5.77
N LYS A 171 -10.75 -3.05 -4.75
CA LYS A 171 -11.71 -2.13 -4.14
C LYS A 171 -11.36 -1.94 -2.68
N GLN A 172 -11.35 -0.70 -2.21
CA GLN A 172 -10.92 -0.35 -0.85
C GLN A 172 -12.13 0.14 -0.06
N PHE A 173 -12.17 -0.20 1.23
CA PHE A 173 -13.29 0.08 2.11
C PHE A 173 -12.82 0.65 3.45
N PHE A 174 -13.47 1.73 3.88
CA PHE A 174 -13.37 2.26 5.23
C PHE A 174 -14.33 1.53 6.18
N PHE A 175 -13.99 1.53 7.46
CA PHE A 175 -14.84 0.95 8.52
C PHE A 175 -16.01 1.87 8.90
N HIS A 176 -15.86 3.16 8.63
CA HIS A 176 -16.83 4.19 8.97
C HIS A 176 -17.10 5.07 7.74
N PRO A 177 -18.24 5.78 7.69
CA PRO A 177 -18.53 6.73 6.63
C PRO A 177 -17.42 7.76 6.47
N ILE A 178 -17.16 8.20 5.23
CA ILE A 178 -16.07 9.14 4.94
C ILE A 178 -16.21 10.48 5.68
N GLN A 179 -17.45 10.86 6.04
CA GLN A 179 -17.76 12.09 6.78
C GLN A 179 -17.24 12.04 8.22
N GLU A 180 -17.09 10.84 8.79
CA GLU A 180 -16.52 10.62 10.12
C GLU A 180 -14.99 10.51 10.07
N TYR A 181 -14.41 10.46 8.87
CA TYR A 181 -12.98 10.37 8.69
C TYR A 181 -12.28 11.70 9.01
N THR A 182 -11.80 11.82 10.24
CA THR A 182 -10.93 12.96 10.63
C THR A 182 -9.54 12.83 9.97
N PRO A 183 -9.05 13.86 9.26
CA PRO A 183 -7.71 13.85 8.67
C PRO A 183 -6.60 13.55 9.67
N LEU A 184 -5.55 12.86 9.21
CA LEU A 184 -4.40 12.42 10.03
C LEU A 184 -3.72 13.56 10.80
N GLU A 185 -3.71 14.76 10.21
CA GLU A 185 -3.11 15.96 10.80
C GLU A 185 -3.86 16.46 12.04
N ALA A 186 -5.18 16.25 12.09
CA ALA A 186 -6.04 16.66 13.20
C ALA A 186 -6.04 15.64 14.36
N ARG A 187 -5.53 14.41 14.14
CA ARG A 187 -5.44 13.35 15.18
C ARG A 187 -4.12 13.35 15.95
N GLN A 188 -3.35 14.45 15.90
CA GLN A 188 -2.05 14.54 16.57
C GLN A 188 -2.21 14.43 18.10
N GLY A 189 -1.74 13.32 18.68
CA GLY A 189 -1.70 13.09 20.12
C GLY A 189 -2.66 12.02 20.64
N ALA A 190 -3.62 11.55 19.84
CA ALA A 190 -4.45 10.41 20.21
C ALA A 190 -3.68 9.10 20.01
N MET A 191 -3.57 8.27 21.05
CA MET A 191 -3.09 6.90 20.90
C MET A 191 -4.20 6.07 20.25
N LEU A 192 -4.06 5.81 18.96
CA LEU A 192 -4.94 4.91 18.22
C LEU A 192 -4.42 3.48 18.32
N SER A 193 -5.33 2.52 18.35
CA SER A 193 -5.06 1.09 18.23
C SER A 193 -5.89 0.50 17.09
N PRO A 194 -5.40 -0.57 16.43
CA PRO A 194 -6.24 -1.34 15.52
C PRO A 194 -7.53 -1.82 16.21
N ALA A 195 -8.63 -1.88 15.47
CA ALA A 195 -9.90 -2.41 15.93
C ALA A 195 -9.74 -3.87 16.38
N ALA A 196 -10.29 -4.23 17.53
CA ALA A 196 -10.27 -5.62 17.98
C ALA A 196 -11.10 -6.53 17.06
N GLN A 197 -12.18 -5.99 16.51
CA GLN A 197 -13.15 -6.69 15.68
C GLN A 197 -13.45 -5.88 14.42
N LEU A 198 -13.63 -6.59 13.30
CA LEU A 198 -14.02 -5.95 12.05
C LEU A 198 -15.54 -5.70 12.04
N PRO A 199 -16.00 -4.57 11.49
CA PRO A 199 -17.42 -4.31 11.30
C PRO A 199 -18.05 -5.37 10.38
N ALA A 200 -19.39 -5.42 10.30
CA ALA A 200 -20.06 -6.31 9.36
C ALA A 200 -19.67 -5.93 7.92
N TRP A 201 -19.50 -6.92 7.03
CA TRP A 201 -19.11 -6.69 5.64
C TRP A 201 -19.99 -5.65 4.94
N ASP A 202 -21.32 -5.79 5.08
CA ASP A 202 -22.29 -4.90 4.44
C ASP A 202 -22.36 -3.49 5.06
N SER A 203 -21.68 -3.26 6.19
CA SER A 203 -21.57 -1.94 6.82
C SER A 203 -20.32 -1.16 6.39
N LEU A 204 -19.42 -1.79 5.62
CA LEU A 204 -18.24 -1.15 5.09
C LEU A 204 -18.59 -0.07 4.07
N THR A 205 -17.86 1.04 4.12
CA THR A 205 -18.05 2.17 3.19
C THR A 205 -16.99 2.12 2.09
N PRO A 206 -17.35 2.04 0.80
CA PRO A 206 -16.39 2.13 -0.29
C PRO A 206 -15.58 3.43 -0.25
N MET A 207 -14.28 3.35 -0.49
CA MET A 207 -13.40 4.53 -0.54
C MET A 207 -13.71 5.40 -1.76
N ASP A 208 -13.95 4.78 -2.92
CA ASP A 208 -14.46 5.46 -4.10
C ASP A 208 -16.00 5.43 -4.05
N MET A 209 -16.60 6.61 -3.88
CA MET A 209 -18.07 6.76 -3.84
C MET A 209 -18.75 6.44 -5.18
N GLN A 210 -18.00 6.40 -6.28
CA GLN A 210 -18.49 5.90 -7.57
C GLN A 210 -18.43 4.37 -7.65
N GLY A 211 -17.90 3.69 -6.63
CA GLY A 211 -17.85 2.23 -6.56
C GLY A 211 -16.84 1.60 -7.52
N ARG A 212 -15.98 2.38 -8.17
CA ARG A 212 -15.04 1.89 -9.18
C ARG A 212 -13.98 0.97 -8.58
N TRP A 213 -13.55 0.04 -9.40
CA TRP A 213 -12.42 -0.85 -9.14
C TRP A 213 -11.14 -0.24 -9.70
N ILE A 214 -10.07 -0.26 -8.92
CA ILE A 214 -8.74 0.12 -9.40
C ILE A 214 -8.11 -1.12 -10.03
N MET A 215 -7.89 -1.08 -11.34
CA MET A 215 -7.15 -2.10 -12.07
C MET A 215 -5.68 -1.72 -12.10
N GLN A 216 -4.81 -2.65 -11.71
CA GLN A 216 -3.38 -2.55 -11.93
C GLN A 216 -2.87 -3.74 -12.74
N VAL A 217 -2.00 -3.45 -13.70
CA VAL A 217 -1.25 -4.47 -14.45
C VAL A 217 0.21 -4.27 -14.13
N LYS A 218 0.83 -5.22 -13.45
CA LYS A 218 2.14 -5.04 -12.83
C LYS A 218 3.06 -6.21 -13.06
N THR A 219 4.35 -5.89 -12.99
CA THR A 219 5.43 -6.86 -13.03
C THR A 219 6.52 -6.44 -12.05
N HIS A 220 7.31 -7.40 -11.60
CA HIS A 220 8.31 -7.21 -10.57
C HIS A 220 9.70 -7.57 -11.10
N VAL A 221 10.65 -6.66 -10.92
CA VAL A 221 12.07 -6.90 -11.18
C VAL A 221 12.76 -7.16 -9.85
N LEU A 222 13.46 -8.29 -9.74
CA LEU A 222 14.09 -8.72 -8.48
C LEU A 222 15.16 -7.73 -8.01
N GLN A 223 15.91 -7.14 -8.94
CA GLN A 223 17.05 -6.26 -8.67
C GLN A 223 16.84 -4.90 -9.33
N ASP A 224 16.77 -3.85 -8.51
CA ASP A 224 16.58 -2.46 -8.94
C ASP A 224 17.83 -1.85 -9.61
N ASN A 225 19.00 -2.47 -9.44
CA ASN A 225 20.25 -2.06 -10.07
C ASN A 225 20.48 -2.63 -11.48
N LYS A 226 19.46 -3.26 -12.09
CA LYS A 226 19.51 -3.80 -13.45
C LYS A 226 18.61 -2.99 -14.39
N PRO A 227 19.11 -1.89 -14.96
CA PRO A 227 18.30 -0.99 -15.81
C PRO A 227 17.74 -1.68 -17.06
N ASP A 228 18.46 -2.67 -17.61
CA ASP A 228 18.00 -3.42 -18.79
C ASP A 228 16.79 -4.30 -18.47
N ASP A 229 16.74 -4.89 -17.28
CA ASP A 229 15.60 -5.71 -16.85
C ASP A 229 14.38 -4.82 -16.54
N ILE A 230 14.59 -3.63 -15.97
CA ILE A 230 13.54 -2.62 -15.80
C ILE A 230 13.01 -2.19 -17.17
N ARG A 231 13.88 -1.94 -18.16
CA ARG A 231 13.44 -1.56 -19.51
C ARG A 231 12.61 -2.65 -20.16
N LYS A 232 13.02 -3.92 -20.07
CA LYS A 232 12.24 -5.06 -20.57
C LYS A 232 10.87 -5.15 -19.90
N ALA A 233 10.80 -4.97 -18.58
CA ALA A 233 9.55 -4.94 -17.83
C ALA A 233 8.62 -3.81 -18.32
N GLN A 234 9.16 -2.60 -18.53
CA GLN A 234 8.40 -1.49 -19.09
C GLN A 234 7.89 -1.78 -20.51
N ASP A 235 8.75 -2.29 -21.40
CA ASP A 235 8.40 -2.59 -22.79
C ASP A 235 7.32 -3.67 -22.87
N LYS A 236 7.42 -4.71 -22.02
CA LYS A 236 6.40 -5.76 -21.88
C LYS A 236 5.05 -5.18 -21.46
N LEU A 237 5.01 -4.30 -20.46
CA LEU A 237 3.77 -3.66 -20.03
C LEU A 237 3.20 -2.73 -21.10
N MET A 238 4.05 -1.99 -21.83
CA MET A 238 3.57 -1.14 -22.93
C MET A 238 3.00 -1.94 -24.10
N ALA A 239 3.60 -3.09 -24.45
CA ALA A 239 3.05 -4.00 -25.46
C ALA A 239 1.68 -4.54 -25.02
N LEU A 240 1.57 -4.96 -23.75
CA LEU A 240 0.32 -5.45 -23.18
C LEU A 240 -0.76 -4.35 -23.11
N ARG A 241 -0.37 -3.10 -22.84
CA ARG A 241 -1.29 -1.96 -22.92
C ARG A 241 -1.90 -1.84 -24.32
N THR A 242 -1.09 -2.01 -25.37
CA THR A 242 -1.57 -1.98 -26.76
C THR A 242 -2.52 -3.16 -27.05
N GLU A 243 -2.23 -4.36 -26.53
CA GLU A 243 -3.12 -5.53 -26.65
C GLU A 243 -4.48 -5.30 -25.98
N LEU A 244 -4.51 -4.53 -24.90
CA LEU A 244 -5.71 -4.21 -24.11
C LEU A 244 -6.38 -2.88 -24.50
N GLU A 245 -5.92 -2.26 -25.57
CA GLU A 245 -6.48 -1.00 -26.06
C GLU A 245 -7.94 -1.19 -26.46
N GLY A 246 -8.80 -0.26 -26.04
CA GLY A 246 -10.26 -0.33 -26.23
C GLY A 246 -10.99 -1.19 -25.20
N VAL A 247 -10.29 -2.02 -24.43
CA VAL A 247 -10.88 -2.80 -23.32
C VAL A 247 -10.70 -2.10 -21.98
N PHE A 248 -9.50 -1.58 -21.72
CA PHE A 248 -9.19 -0.85 -20.50
C PHE A 248 -8.57 0.52 -20.83
N ASP A 249 -9.07 1.56 -20.17
CA ASP A 249 -8.56 2.93 -20.31
C ASP A 249 -7.42 3.17 -19.30
N PHE A 250 -6.18 2.95 -19.72
CA PHE A 250 -5.00 3.15 -18.88
C PHE A 250 -4.65 4.63 -18.74
N ARG A 251 -4.51 5.11 -17.51
CA ARG A 251 -4.32 6.52 -17.19
C ARG A 251 -2.99 6.78 -16.49
N ALA A 252 -2.43 7.96 -16.76
CA ALA A 252 -1.32 8.49 -15.98
C ALA A 252 -1.87 8.95 -14.62
N ILE A 253 -1.30 8.43 -13.54
CA ILE A 253 -1.61 8.85 -12.17
C ILE A 253 -0.45 9.70 -11.67
N ASP A 254 -0.73 10.85 -11.06
CA ASP A 254 0.31 11.66 -10.42
C ASP A 254 1.01 10.81 -9.35
N ARG A 255 2.32 10.64 -9.49
CA ARG A 255 3.14 9.86 -8.56
C ARG A 255 3.01 10.31 -7.11
N LYS A 256 2.61 11.56 -6.85
CA LYS A 256 2.35 12.08 -5.49
C LYS A 256 1.23 11.35 -4.77
N VAL A 257 0.28 10.76 -5.51
CA VAL A 257 -0.79 9.91 -4.95
C VAL A 257 -0.20 8.68 -4.24
N TYR A 258 0.97 8.23 -4.69
CA TYR A 258 1.68 7.08 -4.14
C TYR A 258 2.80 7.46 -3.15
N ASP A 259 2.91 8.74 -2.77
CA ASP A 259 3.96 9.19 -1.85
C ASP A 259 3.64 8.77 -0.41
N THR A 260 4.40 7.80 0.08
CA THR A 260 4.31 7.29 1.45
C THR A 260 5.26 7.99 2.41
N ARG A 261 6.08 8.95 1.94
CA ARG A 261 7.06 9.62 2.79
C ARG A 261 6.39 10.57 3.77
N ILE A 262 6.91 10.58 4.99
CA ILE A 262 6.48 11.54 6.01
C ILE A 262 7.38 12.76 5.90
N ALA A 263 6.79 13.94 5.70
CA ALA A 263 7.54 15.18 5.68
C ALA A 263 8.32 15.34 7.00
N LEU A 264 9.63 15.56 6.89
CA LEU A 264 10.47 15.89 8.04
C LEU A 264 9.94 17.19 8.63
N ARG A 265 9.40 17.14 9.86
CA ARG A 265 9.14 18.36 10.61
C ARG A 265 10.48 19.05 10.83
N GLN A 266 10.68 20.19 10.19
CA GLN A 266 11.78 21.08 10.52
C GLN A 266 11.57 21.57 11.96
N GLN A 267 12.18 20.90 12.93
CA GLN A 267 12.37 21.47 14.26
C GLN A 267 13.37 22.63 14.09
N GLY A 268 12.89 23.87 14.08
CA GLY A 268 13.77 25.02 14.32
C GLY A 268 13.67 26.24 13.40
N VAL A 269 12.67 26.40 12.53
CA VAL A 269 12.39 27.75 12.01
C VAL A 269 11.47 28.45 13.01
N GLN A 270 12.06 29.12 14.00
CA GLN A 270 11.38 30.23 14.65
C GLN A 270 10.94 31.16 13.51
N ALA A 271 9.63 31.33 13.32
CA ALA A 271 9.11 32.36 12.44
C ALA A 271 9.71 33.69 12.90
N LEU A 272 10.62 34.27 12.11
CA LEU A 272 11.12 35.60 12.37
C LEU A 272 9.90 36.54 12.41
N PRO A 273 9.69 37.31 13.48
CA PRO A 273 8.55 38.20 13.55
C PRO A 273 8.72 39.29 12.48
N GLN A 274 8.02 39.15 11.36
CA GLN A 274 7.87 40.23 10.39
C GLN A 274 6.94 41.30 10.98
N LYS A 275 7.48 42.16 11.85
CA LYS A 275 6.91 43.48 12.09
C LYS A 275 7.53 44.45 11.10
N VAL A 276 6.89 44.62 9.95
CA VAL A 276 7.11 45.82 9.13
C VAL A 276 6.31 46.94 9.77
N MET A 277 6.98 47.83 10.51
CA MET A 277 6.38 49.12 10.85
C MET A 277 6.44 49.98 9.58
N ILE A 278 5.29 50.19 8.96
CA ILE A 278 5.12 51.26 7.98
C ILE A 278 5.03 52.56 8.79
N GLY A 279 6.15 53.29 8.84
CA GLY A 279 6.16 54.66 9.35
C GLY A 279 5.29 55.55 8.48
N LYS A 280 4.32 56.22 9.10
CA LYS A 280 3.70 57.43 8.55
C LYS A 280 4.52 58.63 9.01
N SER A 281 5.05 59.39 8.05
CA SER A 281 5.36 60.81 8.16
C SER A 281 5.51 61.34 6.75
#